data_AF-A0A8H6E2Y7-F1
#
_entry.id   AF-A0A8H6E2Y7-F1
#
_cell.length_a   1.000
_cell.length_b   1.000
_cell.length_c   1.000
_cell.angle_alpha   90.00
_cell.angle_beta   90.00
_cell.angle_gamma   90.00
#
_symmetry.space_group_name_H-M   'P 1'
#
loop_
_entity.id
_entity.type
_entity.pdbx_description
1 polymer ?
#
loop_
_entity_poly.entity_id
_entity_poly.type
_entity_poly.pdbx_seq_one_letter_code
_entity_poly.pdbx_strand_id
1 'polypeptide(L)'
;MSSQVEMFIKALSRLLGWIYTICWSASFYPQPITNFQRSSTFGLAIDFPTINVLGYICYTGSEESTVRFNDFVFAVHAVILSIITYTQFWPIVYSLSYVKLLVTITKYVPQAWVNYKRKSTQGWHIGQILLDLAGGMLSLIQLFIDSSFQDDWSGITGNPVKLLLSNVSILFDFLFMVQHYILYRDADDHVDKYPGPDVTTPLLSESNGVPRAEDA
;
A
#
# COMPACT_ATOMS: atom_id res chain seq x y z
N MET A 1 -13.26 -62.24 18.49
CA MET A 1 -12.91 -61.95 17.08
C MET A 1 -13.37 -60.57 16.60
N SER A 2 -14.46 -59.99 17.13
CA SER A 2 -14.93 -58.64 16.76
C SER A 2 -13.92 -57.51 17.07
N SER A 3 -13.21 -57.57 18.21
CA SER A 3 -12.30 -56.50 18.65
C SER A 3 -11.03 -56.35 17.80
N GLN A 4 -10.45 -57.46 17.32
CA GLN A 4 -9.26 -57.41 16.46
C GLN A 4 -9.59 -56.84 15.08
N VAL A 5 -10.73 -57.24 14.51
CA VAL A 5 -11.22 -56.70 13.24
C VAL A 5 -11.55 -55.21 13.37
N GLU A 6 -12.18 -54.80 14.48
CA GLU A 6 -12.46 -53.38 14.75
C GLU A 6 -11.19 -52.53 14.87
N MET A 7 -10.18 -53.02 15.60
CA MET A 7 -8.87 -52.36 15.70
C MET A 7 -8.20 -52.24 14.32
N PHE A 8 -8.24 -53.30 13.53
CA PHE A 8 -7.68 -53.31 12.18
C PHE A 8 -8.38 -52.28 11.26
N ILE A 9 -9.72 -52.24 11.28
CA ILE A 9 -10.50 -51.28 10.48
C ILE A 9 -10.20 -49.84 10.90
N LYS A 10 -10.08 -49.57 12.21
CA LYS A 10 -9.70 -48.25 12.73
C LYS A 10 -8.29 -47.85 12.29
N ALA A 11 -7.34 -48.79 12.31
CA ALA A 11 -5.97 -48.55 11.84
C ALA A 11 -5.92 -48.28 10.33
N LEU A 12 -6.62 -49.09 9.54
CA LEU A 12 -6.72 -48.91 8.08
C LEU A 12 -7.36 -47.56 7.73
N SER A 13 -8.45 -47.20 8.42
CA SER A 13 -9.09 -45.89 8.25
C SER A 13 -8.17 -44.72 8.58
N ARG A 14 -7.31 -44.83 9.60
CA ARG A 14 -6.30 -43.79 9.92
C ARG A 14 -5.22 -43.72 8.85
N LEU A 15 -4.75 -44.86 8.35
CA LEU A 15 -3.74 -44.93 7.30
C LEU A 15 -4.25 -44.29 6.00
N LEU A 16 -5.45 -44.67 5.55
CA LEU A 16 -6.10 -44.08 4.38
C LEU A 16 -6.31 -42.57 4.57
N GLY A 17 -6.69 -42.17 5.80
CA GLY A 17 -6.72 -40.80 6.29
C GLY A 17 -5.51 -39.97 5.86
N TRP A 18 -4.34 -40.40 6.35
CA TRP A 18 -3.09 -39.70 6.08
C TRP A 18 -2.64 -39.79 4.63
N ILE A 19 -2.92 -40.91 3.95
CA ILE A 19 -2.59 -41.06 2.52
C ILE A 19 -3.33 -40.00 1.70
N TYR A 20 -4.65 -39.84 1.86
CA TYR A 20 -5.36 -38.82 1.08
C TYR A 20 -4.96 -37.40 1.49
N THR A 21 -4.67 -37.15 2.78
CA THR A 21 -4.14 -35.85 3.24
C THR A 21 -2.87 -35.49 2.48
N ILE A 22 -1.91 -36.42 2.38
CA ILE A 22 -0.65 -36.21 1.66
C ILE A 22 -0.89 -36.01 0.16
N CYS A 23 -1.73 -36.84 -0.46
CA CYS A 23 -2.04 -36.75 -1.88
C CYS A 23 -2.68 -35.40 -2.25
N TRP A 24 -3.66 -34.94 -1.46
CA TRP A 24 -4.27 -33.63 -1.68
C TRP A 24 -3.31 -32.50 -1.37
N SER A 25 -2.51 -32.56 -0.30
CA SER A 25 -1.47 -31.55 -0.04
C SER A 25 -0.51 -31.42 -1.22
N ALA A 26 -0.04 -32.54 -1.78
CA ALA A 26 0.89 -32.54 -2.91
C ALA A 26 0.35 -31.81 -4.15
N SER A 27 -0.98 -31.82 -4.39
CA SER A 27 -1.57 -31.14 -5.55
C SER A 27 -1.56 -29.60 -5.45
N PHE A 28 -1.30 -29.02 -4.27
CA PHE A 28 -1.26 -27.55 -4.09
C PHE A 28 0.10 -26.94 -4.44
N TYR A 29 1.16 -27.73 -4.55
CA TYR A 29 2.52 -27.22 -4.80
C TYR A 29 2.81 -26.80 -6.25
N PRO A 30 2.33 -27.50 -7.30
CA PRO A 30 2.68 -27.18 -8.68
C PRO A 30 2.35 -25.74 -9.09
N GLN A 31 1.21 -25.21 -8.64
CA GLN A 31 0.77 -23.87 -9.03
C GLN A 31 1.67 -22.75 -8.47
N PRO A 32 1.94 -22.65 -7.16
CA PRO A 32 2.85 -21.63 -6.64
C PRO A 32 4.30 -21.81 -7.13
N ILE A 33 4.76 -23.05 -7.37
CA ILE A 33 6.10 -23.28 -7.94
C ILE A 33 6.18 -22.74 -9.37
N THR A 34 5.19 -23.05 -10.21
CA THR A 34 5.17 -22.58 -11.60
C THR A 34 4.97 -21.06 -11.68
N ASN A 35 4.13 -20.48 -10.82
CA ASN A 35 4.00 -19.02 -10.70
C ASN A 35 5.34 -18.36 -10.34
N PHE A 36 6.08 -18.95 -9.39
CA PHE A 36 7.40 -18.44 -8.98
C PHE A 36 8.43 -18.55 -10.11
N GLN A 37 8.50 -19.71 -10.77
CA GLN A 37 9.42 -19.96 -11.88
C GLN A 37 9.16 -19.05 -13.09
N ARG A 38 7.89 -18.70 -13.35
CA ARG A 38 7.49 -17.85 -14.48
C ARG A 38 7.43 -16.37 -14.13
N SER A 39 7.58 -16.02 -12.84
CA SER A 39 7.33 -14.68 -12.30
C SER A 39 5.99 -14.07 -12.76
N SER A 40 5.00 -14.91 -13.03
CA SER A 40 3.73 -14.53 -13.63
C SER A 40 2.62 -15.49 -13.19
N THR A 41 1.44 -14.94 -12.90
CA THR A 41 0.22 -15.71 -12.61
C THR A 41 -0.68 -15.86 -13.84
N PHE A 42 -0.15 -15.59 -15.04
CA PHE A 42 -0.89 -15.72 -16.29
C PHE A 42 -1.44 -17.15 -16.46
N GLY A 43 -2.77 -17.25 -16.61
CA GLY A 43 -3.49 -18.53 -16.71
C GLY A 43 -4.13 -19.02 -15.41
N LEU A 44 -3.88 -18.37 -14.26
CA LEU A 44 -4.57 -18.65 -13.00
C LEU A 44 -5.58 -17.54 -12.71
N ALA A 45 -6.86 -17.89 -12.60
CA ALA A 45 -7.89 -16.94 -12.16
C ALA A 45 -7.72 -16.63 -10.68
N ILE A 46 -7.79 -15.36 -10.30
CA ILE A 46 -7.66 -14.90 -8.90
C ILE A 46 -8.76 -15.47 -8.00
N ASP A 47 -9.91 -15.81 -8.58
CA ASP A 47 -11.05 -16.38 -7.86
C ASP A 47 -10.71 -17.75 -7.26
N PHE A 48 -9.84 -18.52 -7.91
CA PHE A 48 -9.48 -19.87 -7.48
C PHE A 48 -8.78 -19.90 -6.09
N PRO A 49 -7.63 -19.22 -5.87
CA PRO A 49 -7.03 -19.16 -4.53
C PRO A 49 -7.93 -18.42 -3.53
N THR A 50 -8.73 -17.45 -3.96
CA THR A 50 -9.66 -16.71 -3.08
C THR A 50 -10.73 -17.63 -2.49
N ILE A 51 -11.39 -18.43 -3.34
CA ILE A 51 -12.40 -19.40 -2.92
C ILE A 51 -11.76 -20.49 -2.05
N ASN A 52 -10.55 -20.96 -2.36
CA ASN A 52 -9.85 -21.93 -1.53
C ASN A 52 -9.54 -21.37 -0.13
N VAL A 53 -9.01 -20.15 -0.02
CA VAL A 53 -8.76 -19.52 1.28
C VAL A 53 -10.05 -19.41 2.09
N LEU A 54 -11.12 -18.88 1.50
CA LEU A 54 -12.41 -18.74 2.18
C LEU A 54 -13.00 -20.09 2.57
N GLY A 55 -13.00 -21.05 1.65
CA GLY A 55 -13.55 -22.39 1.85
C GLY A 55 -12.83 -23.16 2.96
N TYR A 56 -11.49 -23.16 2.96
CA TYR A 56 -10.73 -23.85 4.00
C TYR A 56 -10.76 -23.13 5.35
N ILE A 57 -10.83 -21.79 5.39
CA ILE A 57 -11.06 -21.06 6.64
C ILE A 57 -12.42 -21.43 7.23
N CYS A 58 -13.48 -21.43 6.42
CA CYS A 58 -14.80 -21.86 6.86
C CYS A 58 -14.77 -23.31 7.36
N TYR A 59 -14.09 -24.21 6.65
CA TYR A 59 -13.93 -25.61 7.06
C TYR A 59 -13.19 -25.78 8.40
N THR A 60 -12.14 -24.98 8.65
CA THR A 60 -11.43 -25.00 9.95
C THR A 60 -12.26 -24.42 11.10
N GLY A 61 -13.13 -23.46 10.82
CA GLY A 61 -13.97 -22.79 11.84
C GLY A 61 -15.28 -23.51 12.14
N SER A 62 -15.77 -24.35 11.22
CA SER A 62 -17.01 -25.11 11.37
C SER A 62 -16.80 -26.43 12.13
N GLU A 63 -16.04 -26.42 13.23
CA GLU A 63 -15.72 -27.62 14.04
C GLU A 63 -17.00 -28.36 14.49
N GLU A 64 -17.53 -29.24 13.65
CA GLU A 64 -18.35 -30.35 14.08
C GLU A 64 -17.41 -31.37 14.74
N SER A 65 -17.80 -31.88 15.92
CA SER A 65 -17.00 -32.78 16.78
C SER A 65 -16.64 -34.15 16.15
N THR A 66 -16.91 -34.32 14.85
CA THR A 66 -16.70 -35.50 14.01
C THR A 66 -15.54 -35.34 13.02
N VAL A 67 -14.97 -34.14 12.85
CA VAL A 67 -13.85 -33.91 11.93
C VAL A 67 -12.60 -34.61 12.44
N ARG A 68 -11.97 -35.44 11.60
CA ARG A 68 -10.76 -36.17 12.00
C ARG A 68 -9.58 -35.22 12.00
N PHE A 69 -8.64 -35.44 12.92
CA PHE A 69 -7.45 -34.58 13.07
C PHE A 69 -6.64 -34.40 11.76
N ASN A 70 -6.57 -35.42 10.91
CA ASN A 70 -5.87 -35.32 9.62
C ASN A 70 -6.55 -34.37 8.62
N ASP A 71 -7.88 -34.20 8.70
CA ASP A 71 -8.63 -33.25 7.87
C ASP A 71 -8.38 -31.81 8.31
N PHE A 72 -8.29 -31.58 9.63
CA PHE A 72 -7.89 -30.29 10.18
C PHE A 72 -6.48 -29.89 9.74
N VAL A 73 -5.52 -30.83 9.84
CA VAL A 73 -4.13 -30.61 9.38
C VAL A 73 -4.10 -30.28 7.89
N PHE A 74 -4.88 -31.00 7.07
CA PHE A 74 -4.99 -30.71 5.64
C PHE A 74 -5.53 -29.30 5.39
N ALA A 75 -6.60 -28.90 6.08
CA ALA A 75 -7.24 -27.61 5.86
C ALA A 75 -6.32 -26.44 6.23
N VAL A 76 -5.63 -26.50 7.38
CA VAL A 76 -4.62 -25.49 7.77
C VAL A 76 -3.51 -25.40 6.72
N HIS A 77 -3.01 -26.54 6.24
CA HIS A 77 -2.00 -26.58 5.20
C HIS A 77 -2.49 -25.95 3.88
N ALA A 78 -3.72 -26.26 3.47
CA ALA A 78 -4.34 -25.73 2.25
C ALA A 78 -4.57 -24.21 2.34
N VAL A 79 -4.95 -23.68 3.52
CA VAL A 79 -5.02 -22.22 3.76
C VAL A 79 -3.66 -21.58 3.52
N ILE A 80 -2.59 -22.12 4.12
CA ILE A 80 -1.24 -21.56 3.99
C ILE A 80 -0.80 -21.52 2.52
N LEU A 81 -0.94 -22.63 1.78
CA LEU A 81 -0.54 -22.65 0.36
C LEU A 81 -1.42 -21.78 -0.53
N SER A 82 -2.71 -21.67 -0.22
CA SER A 82 -3.62 -20.78 -0.95
C SER A 82 -3.29 -19.30 -0.71
N ILE A 83 -2.91 -18.92 0.52
CA ILE A 83 -2.41 -17.58 0.82
C ILE A 83 -1.11 -17.30 0.08
N ILE A 84 -0.14 -18.24 0.08
CA ILE A 84 1.11 -18.08 -0.68
C ILE A 84 0.83 -17.90 -2.17
N THR A 85 -0.10 -18.68 -2.73
CA THR A 85 -0.50 -18.55 -4.14
C THR A 85 -1.19 -17.20 -4.39
N TYR A 86 -1.98 -16.71 -3.44
CA TYR A 86 -2.65 -15.42 -3.52
C TYR A 86 -1.66 -14.24 -3.48
N THR A 87 -0.62 -14.29 -2.63
CA THR A 87 0.39 -13.22 -2.55
C THR A 87 1.26 -13.11 -3.82
N GLN A 88 1.32 -14.17 -4.63
CA GLN A 88 1.98 -14.14 -5.94
C GLN A 88 1.20 -13.34 -6.99
N PHE A 89 -0.08 -13.06 -6.74
CA PHE A 89 -0.80 -12.10 -7.57
C PHE A 89 -0.27 -10.69 -7.26
N TRP A 90 0.00 -9.93 -8.32
CA TRP A 90 0.43 -8.54 -8.26
C TRP A 90 -0.63 -7.45 -7.87
N PRO A 91 -1.94 -7.71 -7.66
CA PRO A 91 -2.91 -6.64 -7.49
C PRO A 91 -2.75 -5.90 -6.17
N ILE A 92 -2.14 -6.46 -5.11
CA ILE A 92 -1.89 -5.68 -3.88
C ILE A 92 -0.93 -4.52 -4.17
N VAL A 93 0.19 -4.81 -4.87
CA VAL A 93 1.20 -3.80 -5.22
C VAL A 93 0.64 -2.79 -6.22
N TYR A 94 -0.11 -3.26 -7.23
CA TYR A 94 -0.77 -2.36 -8.18
C TYR A 94 -1.84 -1.50 -7.50
N SER A 95 -2.67 -2.08 -6.63
CA SER A 95 -3.73 -1.35 -5.91
C SER A 95 -3.15 -0.27 -5.01
N LEU A 96 -2.09 -0.56 -4.26
CA LEU A 96 -1.39 0.45 -3.46
C LEU A 96 -0.83 1.59 -4.31
N SER A 97 -0.31 1.27 -5.50
CA SER A 97 0.21 2.28 -6.44
C SER A 97 -0.91 3.17 -7.00
N TYR A 98 -2.08 2.59 -7.30
CA TYR A 98 -3.27 3.34 -7.75
C TYR A 98 -3.82 4.24 -6.65
N VAL A 99 -3.92 3.73 -5.41
CA VAL A 99 -4.33 4.53 -4.25
C VAL A 99 -3.38 5.71 -4.04
N LYS A 100 -2.06 5.48 -4.13
CA LYS A 100 -1.06 6.54 -4.03
C LYS A 100 -1.21 7.61 -5.11
N LEU A 101 -1.51 7.21 -6.35
CA LEU A 101 -1.79 8.15 -7.45
C LEU A 101 -3.01 9.03 -7.14
N LEU A 102 -4.11 8.44 -6.67
CA LEU A 102 -5.33 9.17 -6.30
C LEU A 102 -5.12 10.14 -5.14
N VAL A 103 -4.40 9.70 -4.10
CA VAL A 103 -4.02 10.56 -2.97
C VAL A 103 -3.19 11.74 -3.46
N THR A 104 -2.26 11.51 -4.39
CA THR A 104 -1.38 12.55 -4.96
C THR A 104 -2.18 13.61 -5.71
N ILE A 105 -3.11 13.22 -6.58
CA ILE A 105 -3.95 14.17 -7.32
C ILE A 105 -4.86 14.95 -6.35
N THR A 106 -5.50 14.23 -5.42
CA THR A 106 -6.43 14.82 -4.45
C THR A 106 -5.76 15.82 -3.51
N LYS A 107 -4.48 15.62 -3.16
CA LYS A 107 -3.74 16.58 -2.32
C LYS A 107 -3.10 17.71 -3.14
N TYR A 108 -2.52 17.40 -4.30
CA TYR A 108 -1.71 18.37 -5.04
C TYR A 108 -2.55 19.38 -5.81
N VAL A 109 -3.69 18.97 -6.39
CA VAL A 109 -4.57 19.90 -7.13
C VAL A 109 -5.12 21.00 -6.22
N PRO A 110 -5.73 20.70 -5.05
CA PRO A 110 -6.20 21.75 -4.15
C PRO A 110 -5.05 22.60 -3.63
N GLN A 111 -3.89 22.02 -3.33
CA GLN A 111 -2.75 22.77 -2.83
C GLN A 111 -2.23 23.77 -3.88
N ALA A 112 -2.09 23.33 -5.15
CA ALA A 112 -1.67 24.19 -6.25
C ALA A 112 -2.65 25.36 -6.45
N TRP A 113 -3.95 25.09 -6.30
CA TRP A 113 -4.99 26.10 -6.38
C TRP A 113 -4.96 27.08 -5.21
N VAL A 114 -4.78 26.60 -3.97
CA VAL A 114 -4.69 27.44 -2.77
C VAL A 114 -3.46 28.35 -2.86
N ASN A 115 -2.31 27.83 -3.27
CA ASN A 115 -1.11 28.62 -3.53
C ASN A 115 -1.39 29.71 -4.58
N TYR A 116 -2.10 29.35 -5.66
CA TYR A 116 -2.48 30.30 -6.71
C TYR A 116 -3.43 31.39 -6.21
N LYS A 117 -4.40 31.05 -5.35
CA LYS A 117 -5.38 31.98 -4.81
C LYS A 117 -4.79 32.91 -3.76
N ARG A 118 -3.91 32.38 -2.89
CA ARG A 118 -3.24 33.14 -1.83
C ARG A 118 -2.08 33.99 -2.36
N LYS A 119 -1.58 33.69 -3.56
CA LYS A 119 -0.37 34.29 -4.13
C LYS A 119 0.84 34.17 -3.19
N SER A 120 0.88 33.08 -2.43
CA SER A 120 1.85 32.83 -1.38
C SER A 120 1.92 31.33 -1.11
N THR A 121 3.13 30.86 -0.79
CA THR A 121 3.43 29.49 -0.35
C THR A 121 3.86 29.43 1.12
N GLN A 122 3.59 30.49 1.88
CA GLN A 122 4.01 30.61 3.28
C GLN A 122 3.37 29.55 4.19
N GLY A 123 4.16 29.04 5.14
CA GLY A 123 3.78 27.97 6.07
C GLY A 123 3.98 26.54 5.55
N TRP A 124 4.61 26.37 4.38
CA TRP A 124 4.83 25.05 3.77
C TRP A 124 6.32 24.71 3.62
N HIS A 125 6.68 23.51 4.05
CA HIS A 125 8.07 23.03 4.02
C HIS A 125 8.46 22.52 2.62
N ILE A 126 8.92 23.43 1.75
CA ILE A 126 9.31 23.13 0.35
C ILE A 126 10.36 22.02 0.23
N GLY A 127 11.20 21.82 1.24
CA GLY A 127 12.21 20.76 1.25
C GLY A 127 11.63 19.36 1.08
N GLN A 128 10.38 19.11 1.50
CA GLN A 128 9.71 17.84 1.26
C GLN A 128 9.45 17.60 -0.23
N ILE A 129 9.08 18.66 -0.97
CA ILE A 129 8.79 18.58 -2.40
C ILE A 129 10.06 18.38 -3.21
N LEU A 130 11.18 18.97 -2.77
CA LEU A 130 12.48 18.72 -3.38
C LEU A 130 12.92 17.25 -3.21
N LEU A 131 12.67 16.66 -2.04
CA LEU A 131 12.94 15.25 -1.79
C LEU A 131 12.00 14.33 -2.58
N ASP A 132 10.71 14.67 -2.68
CA ASP A 132 9.74 13.94 -3.48
C ASP A 132 10.12 13.94 -4.97
N LEU A 133 10.55 15.10 -5.50
CA LEU A 133 11.06 15.23 -6.86
C LEU A 133 12.31 14.37 -7.10
N ALA A 134 13.29 14.44 -6.19
CA ALA A 134 14.51 13.64 -6.27
C ALA A 134 14.19 12.13 -6.26
N GLY A 135 13.31 11.70 -5.35
CA GLY A 135 12.82 10.32 -5.29
C GLY A 135 12.09 9.91 -6.57
N GLY A 136 11.25 10.79 -7.13
CA GLY A 136 10.56 10.58 -8.40
C GLY A 136 11.52 10.34 -9.57
N MET A 137 12.53 11.20 -9.73
CA MET A 137 13.55 11.08 -10.76
C MET A 137 14.41 9.82 -10.60
N LEU A 138 14.89 9.54 -9.39
CA LEU A 138 15.67 8.33 -9.10
C LEU A 138 14.85 7.06 -9.39
N SER A 139 13.55 7.07 -9.11
CA SER A 139 12.67 5.93 -9.38
C SER A 139 12.49 5.65 -10.88
N LEU A 140 12.45 6.70 -11.70
CA LEU A 140 12.38 6.57 -13.17
C LEU A 140 13.71 6.04 -13.70
N ILE A 141 14.83 6.58 -13.24
CA ILE A 141 16.16 6.12 -13.62
C ILE A 141 16.32 4.63 -13.27
N GLN A 142 15.92 4.23 -12.07
CA GLN A 142 15.94 2.81 -11.67
C GLN A 142 15.09 1.95 -12.62
N LEU A 143 13.87 2.38 -12.93
CA LEU A 143 12.98 1.64 -13.85
C LEU A 143 13.59 1.51 -15.26
N PHE A 144 14.23 2.56 -15.78
CA PHE A 144 14.93 2.53 -17.06
C PHE A 144 16.12 1.58 -17.05
N ILE A 145 16.94 1.63 -15.99
CA ILE A 145 18.09 0.74 -15.83
C ILE A 145 17.62 -0.72 -15.75
N ASP A 146 16.66 -1.02 -14.88
CA ASP A 146 16.14 -2.38 -14.68
C ASP A 146 15.55 -2.95 -15.98
N SER A 147 14.83 -2.13 -16.75
CA SER A 147 14.24 -2.55 -18.03
C SER A 147 15.29 -2.70 -19.13
N SER A 148 16.36 -1.90 -19.11
CA SER A 148 17.47 -2.00 -20.07
C SER A 148 18.29 -3.27 -19.89
N PHE A 149 18.47 -3.74 -18.65
CA PHE A 149 19.19 -4.98 -18.37
C PHE A 149 18.36 -6.25 -18.61
N GLN A 150 17.03 -6.13 -18.57
CA GLN A 150 16.13 -7.27 -18.79
C GLN A 150 15.79 -7.50 -20.27
N ASP A 151 16.27 -6.64 -21.19
CA ASP A 151 15.91 -6.58 -22.62
C ASP A 151 14.38 -6.61 -22.86
N ASP A 152 13.60 -6.33 -21.82
CA ASP A 152 12.15 -6.39 -21.80
C ASP A 152 11.59 -5.03 -21.43
N TRP A 153 11.21 -4.28 -22.47
CA TRP A 153 10.57 -2.98 -22.37
C TRP A 153 9.13 -3.07 -21.84
N SER A 154 8.57 -4.29 -21.74
CA SER A 154 7.25 -4.51 -21.15
C SER A 154 7.21 -4.11 -19.67
N GLY A 155 8.35 -4.01 -18.97
CA GLY A 155 8.41 -3.48 -17.60
C GLY A 155 8.00 -2.00 -17.48
N ILE A 156 8.23 -1.21 -18.54
CA ILE A 156 7.89 0.23 -18.60
C ILE A 156 6.42 0.43 -18.97
N THR A 157 5.92 -0.29 -19.97
CA THR A 157 4.52 -0.19 -20.43
C THR A 157 3.55 -1.07 -19.64
N GLY A 158 4.04 -2.14 -19.02
CA GLY A 158 3.29 -3.12 -18.21
C GLY A 158 3.11 -2.71 -16.75
N ASN A 159 3.77 -1.63 -16.30
CA ASN A 159 3.46 -0.95 -15.04
C ASN A 159 3.02 0.51 -15.31
N PRO A 160 1.85 0.71 -15.94
CA PRO A 160 1.37 2.05 -16.29
C PRO A 160 1.20 2.94 -15.06
N VAL A 161 0.92 2.34 -13.89
CA VAL A 161 0.70 3.07 -12.63
C VAL A 161 1.98 3.69 -12.11
N LYS A 162 3.09 2.95 -12.08
CA LYS A 162 4.37 3.47 -11.60
C LYS A 162 4.85 4.60 -12.52
N LEU A 163 4.71 4.42 -13.83
CA LEU A 163 5.06 5.44 -14.82
C LEU A 163 4.19 6.69 -14.68
N LEU A 164 2.86 6.54 -14.61
CA LEU A 164 1.93 7.66 -14.40
C LEU A 164 2.17 8.37 -13.07
N LEU A 165 2.38 7.60 -11.99
CA LEU A 165 2.64 8.15 -10.65
C LEU A 165 3.90 9.03 -10.63
N SER A 166 5.01 8.56 -11.18
CA SER A 166 6.25 9.34 -11.20
C SER A 166 6.11 10.58 -12.07
N ASN A 167 5.46 10.49 -13.24
CA ASN A 167 5.26 11.66 -14.11
C ASN A 167 4.33 12.71 -13.48
N VAL A 168 3.21 12.28 -12.88
CA VAL A 168 2.27 13.20 -12.22
C VAL A 168 2.91 13.87 -11.01
N SER A 169 3.66 13.13 -10.19
CA SER A 169 4.37 13.73 -9.04
C SER A 169 5.38 14.77 -9.49
N ILE A 170 6.27 14.42 -10.43
CA ILE A 170 7.31 15.33 -10.93
C ILE A 170 6.70 16.62 -11.50
N LEU A 171 5.57 16.53 -12.22
CA LEU A 171 4.88 17.69 -12.77
C LEU A 171 4.38 18.63 -11.67
N PHE A 172 3.72 18.09 -10.64
CA PHE A 172 3.24 18.90 -9.52
C PHE A 172 4.39 19.46 -8.69
N ASP A 173 5.44 18.67 -8.46
CA ASP A 173 6.62 19.11 -7.72
C ASP A 173 7.31 20.28 -8.44
N PHE A 174 7.41 20.23 -9.78
CA PHE A 174 7.88 21.34 -10.59
C PHE A 174 6.96 22.57 -10.51
N LEU A 175 5.64 22.37 -10.59
CA LEU A 175 4.67 23.45 -10.42
C LEU A 175 4.83 24.14 -9.06
N PHE A 176 5.03 23.37 -8.00
CA PHE A 176 5.24 23.88 -6.65
C PHE A 176 6.56 24.64 -6.50
N MET A 177 7.65 24.15 -7.10
CA MET A 177 8.91 24.89 -7.16
C MET A 177 8.76 26.22 -7.90
N VAL A 178 8.05 26.24 -9.03
CA VAL A 178 7.78 27.48 -9.78
C VAL A 178 6.92 28.44 -8.94
N GLN A 179 5.89 27.93 -8.26
CA GLN A 179 5.08 28.74 -7.36
C GLN A 179 5.92 29.34 -6.22
N HIS A 180 6.80 28.55 -5.60
CA HIS A 180 7.56 28.96 -4.42
C HIS A 180 8.75 29.88 -4.77
N TYR A 181 9.60 29.48 -5.72
CA TYR A 181 10.86 30.18 -6.00
C TYR A 181 10.77 31.26 -7.07
N ILE A 182 9.78 31.19 -7.97
CA ILE A 182 9.65 32.13 -9.11
C ILE A 182 8.47 33.09 -8.91
N LEU A 183 7.26 32.56 -8.72
CA LEU A 183 6.04 33.38 -8.71
C LEU A 183 5.81 34.12 -7.38
N TYR A 184 6.04 33.46 -6.25
CA TYR A 184 5.69 34.00 -4.91
C TYR A 184 6.91 34.21 -4.03
N ARG A 185 8.09 34.41 -4.64
CA ARG A 185 9.34 34.67 -3.94
C ARG A 185 9.27 35.89 -3.02
N ASP A 186 8.60 36.94 -3.48
CA ASP A 186 8.54 38.23 -2.77
C ASP A 186 7.36 38.30 -1.78
N ALA A 187 6.59 37.21 -1.62
CA ALA A 187 5.57 37.13 -0.59
C ALA A 187 6.16 37.06 0.83
N ASP A 188 7.44 36.68 0.96
CA ASP A 188 8.22 36.76 2.21
C ASP A 188 8.41 38.21 2.66
N ASP A 189 8.77 39.11 1.74
CA ASP A 189 9.10 40.51 2.05
C ASP A 189 7.92 41.29 2.66
N HIS A 190 6.68 40.91 2.36
CA HIS A 190 5.50 41.61 2.88
C HIS A 190 5.23 41.34 4.37
N VAL A 191 5.60 40.16 4.89
CA VAL A 191 5.39 39.80 6.29
C VAL A 191 6.48 40.39 7.18
N ASP A 192 7.74 40.34 6.73
CA ASP A 192 8.85 40.96 7.47
C ASP A 192 8.69 42.48 7.60
N LYS A 193 8.07 43.11 6.60
CA LYS A 193 7.84 44.57 6.57
C LYS A 193 6.54 44.99 7.29
N TYR A 194 5.55 44.10 7.35
CA TYR A 194 4.26 44.32 8.01
C TYR A 194 3.79 43.04 8.70
N PRO A 195 4.32 42.73 9.91
CA PRO A 195 3.83 41.58 10.65
C PRO A 195 2.37 41.85 11.04
N GLY A 196 1.43 41.19 10.35
CA GLY A 196 0.05 41.11 10.80
C GLY A 196 -0.02 40.35 12.13
N PRO A 197 -1.12 40.47 12.89
CA PRO A 197 -1.27 39.76 14.15
C PRO A 197 -1.14 38.24 13.93
N ASP A 198 -0.06 37.66 14.45
CA ASP A 198 0.19 36.21 14.53
C ASP A 198 -0.86 35.57 15.46
N VAL A 199 -1.20 34.30 15.20
CA VAL A 199 -2.00 33.41 16.07
C VAL A 199 -1.49 33.40 17.52
N THR A 200 -0.20 33.66 17.77
CA THR A 200 0.38 33.82 19.12
C THR A 200 0.22 35.22 19.72
N THR A 201 -0.24 36.21 18.96
CA THR A 201 -0.42 37.58 19.44
C THR A 201 -1.72 37.65 20.26
N PRO A 202 -1.67 37.95 21.57
CA PRO A 202 -2.87 38.11 22.37
C PRO A 202 -3.69 39.30 21.83
N LEU A 203 -4.94 39.07 21.45
CA LEU A 203 -5.80 40.06 20.78
C LEU A 203 -6.23 41.26 21.63
N LEU A 204 -5.76 41.39 22.88
CA LEU A 204 -6.15 42.47 23.79
C LEU A 204 -4.99 42.84 24.72
N SER A 205 -4.24 43.89 24.40
CA SER A 205 -3.49 44.67 25.42
C SER A 205 -4.17 46.00 25.76
N GLU A 206 -5.40 46.22 25.29
CA GLU A 206 -6.24 47.33 25.75
C GLU A 206 -6.99 46.93 27.03
N SER A 207 -6.26 46.84 28.14
CA SER A 207 -6.85 46.90 29.47
C SER A 207 -5.78 47.38 30.43
N ASN A 208 -5.70 48.71 30.60
CA ASN A 208 -5.76 49.38 31.90
C ASN A 208 -5.37 50.85 31.76
N GLY A 209 -6.23 51.62 31.08
CA GLY A 209 -6.34 53.07 31.28
C GLY A 209 -7.06 53.35 32.60
N VAL A 210 -6.47 52.96 33.74
CA VAL A 210 -6.93 53.38 35.07
C VAL A 210 -5.98 54.46 35.56
N PRO A 211 -6.39 55.74 35.64
CA PRO A 211 -5.60 56.76 36.29
C PRO A 211 -5.51 56.43 37.78
N ARG A 212 -4.30 56.26 38.30
CA ARG A 212 -4.08 56.30 39.75
C ARG A 212 -4.27 57.76 40.19
N ALA A 213 -5.39 58.03 40.85
CA ALA A 213 -5.58 59.24 41.63
C ALA A 213 -4.80 59.06 42.93
N GLU A 214 -3.57 59.57 42.98
CA GLU A 214 -2.80 59.87 44.19
C GLU A 214 -1.45 60.42 43.73
N ASP A 215 -1.35 61.75 43.69
CA ASP A 215 -0.13 62.55 43.82
C ASP A 215 -0.58 64.04 43.89
N ALA A 216 -1.09 64.42 45.06
CA ALA A 216 -1.33 65.80 45.51
C ALA A 216 -0.87 65.92 46.96
#